data_AF-A0A969KKR9-F1
#
_entry.id   AF-A0A969KKR9-F1
#
_cell.length_a   1.000
_cell.length_b   1.000
_cell.length_c   1.000
_cell.angle_alpha   90.00
_cell.angle_beta   90.00
_cell.angle_gamma   90.00
#
_symmetry.space_group_name_H-M   'P 1'
#
loop_
_entity.id
_entity.type
_entity.pdbx_description
1 polymer ?
#
loop_
_entity_poly.entity_id
_entity_poly.type
_entity_poly.pdbx_seq_one_letter_code
_entity_poly.pdbx_strand_id
1 'polypeptide(L)'
;MDTGLWDVIKGQGGIAPTESLSDNVEKGIVTYLQKNPNVIFLEVEEDLYKQFTGLMTPSKGLIYAVLNSYAEKDGARWKLRDEDIASVRRDEVKNIFNALEEIGKRLNYDSSLDDKVLTWSEKKKPAKKFYVLASALVNKALEQADEQTVLVIPGGRAELLAYKQDRDPSLKERLKKHRLVKYRLLRSLLEVTMLTRETFKEQIASDPVEKSTRQMMMF
;
A
#
# COMPACT_ATOMS: atom_id res chain seq x y z
N MET A 1 -0.81 -3.71 -32.67
CA MET A 1 0.54 -3.15 -32.84
C MET A 1 0.95 -2.56 -31.52
N ASP A 2 2.09 -3.02 -31.06
CA ASP A 2 2.68 -2.78 -29.75
C ASP A 2 3.65 -1.61 -29.89
N THR A 3 3.47 -0.54 -29.11
CA THR A 3 4.50 0.49 -28.96
C THR A 3 4.56 0.86 -27.48
N GLY A 4 5.52 0.21 -26.81
CA GLY A 4 5.93 0.50 -25.45
C GLY A 4 6.42 1.94 -25.31
N LEU A 5 6.02 2.56 -24.20
CA LEU A 5 6.57 3.82 -23.74
C LEU A 5 7.62 3.50 -22.69
N TRP A 6 8.88 3.50 -23.13
CA TRP A 6 10.06 3.31 -22.32
C TRP A 6 10.35 4.54 -21.46
N ASP A 7 10.90 4.28 -20.27
CA ASP A 7 11.45 5.23 -19.31
C ASP A 7 12.14 6.44 -19.96
N VAL A 8 11.59 7.64 -19.75
CA VAL A 8 12.38 8.86 -19.93
C VAL A 8 13.19 9.09 -18.66
N ILE A 9 14.48 8.84 -18.83
CA ILE A 9 15.58 9.04 -17.90
C ILE A 9 15.56 10.45 -17.29
N LYS A 10 15.78 10.48 -15.97
CA LYS A 10 16.33 11.55 -15.14
C LYS A 10 16.83 12.78 -15.92
N GLY A 11 15.99 13.82 -15.98
CA GLY A 11 16.37 15.18 -16.38
C GLY A 11 16.77 16.02 -15.17
N GLN A 12 17.89 16.72 -15.28
CA GLN A 12 18.42 17.64 -14.29
C GLN A 12 17.41 18.72 -13.89
N GLY A 13 17.10 18.79 -12.60
CA GLY A 13 16.27 19.85 -12.03
C GLY A 13 15.53 19.38 -10.78
N GLY A 14 16.22 19.33 -9.63
CA GLY A 14 15.66 19.48 -8.27
C GLY A 14 14.45 18.67 -7.79
N ILE A 15 13.82 17.83 -8.60
CA ILE A 15 12.65 17.04 -8.22
C ILE A 15 13.18 15.70 -7.70
N ALA A 16 12.93 15.44 -6.42
CA ALA A 16 13.30 14.19 -5.77
C ALA A 16 12.83 12.99 -6.62
N PRO A 17 13.71 12.05 -6.98
CA PRO A 17 13.40 10.98 -7.91
C PRO A 17 12.70 9.83 -7.17
N THR A 18 11.46 9.97 -6.69
CA THR A 18 10.89 8.91 -5.82
C THR A 18 9.38 8.67 -5.90
N GLU A 19 8.56 9.50 -6.56
CA GLU A 19 7.09 9.33 -6.51
C GLU A 19 6.44 9.24 -7.90
N SER A 20 5.80 8.09 -8.17
CA SER A 20 5.09 7.82 -9.41
C SER A 20 3.86 8.71 -9.57
N LEU A 21 3.39 8.90 -10.80
CA LEU A 21 2.11 9.59 -11.05
C LEU A 21 0.97 8.94 -10.25
N SER A 22 0.92 7.61 -10.18
CA SER A 22 -0.11 6.89 -9.42
C SER A 22 -0.05 7.15 -7.92
N ASP A 23 1.13 7.34 -7.34
CA ASP A 23 1.31 7.71 -5.94
C ASP A 23 0.89 9.16 -5.67
N ASN A 24 1.25 10.08 -6.58
CA ASN A 24 0.84 11.48 -6.47
C ASN A 24 -0.68 11.66 -6.58
N VAL A 25 -1.31 10.94 -7.51
CA VAL A 25 -2.78 10.97 -7.68
C VAL A 25 -3.49 10.38 -6.46
N GLU A 26 -2.97 9.28 -5.90
CA GLU A 26 -3.49 8.73 -4.64
C GLU A 26 -3.45 9.77 -3.51
N LYS A 27 -2.30 10.43 -3.32
CA LYS A 27 -2.16 11.50 -2.31
C LYS A 27 -3.11 12.67 -2.55
N GLY A 28 -3.23 13.10 -3.81
CA GLY A 28 -4.13 14.20 -4.20
C GLY A 28 -5.58 13.89 -3.83
N ILE A 29 -6.09 12.72 -4.25
CA ILE A 29 -7.47 12.31 -3.96
C ILE A 29 -7.71 12.16 -2.46
N VAL A 30 -6.81 11.49 -1.72
CA VAL A 30 -6.98 11.29 -0.27
C VAL A 30 -6.98 12.64 0.46
N THR A 31 -6.08 13.54 0.10
CA THR A 31 -6.02 14.90 0.67
C THR A 31 -7.29 15.69 0.35
N TYR A 32 -7.82 15.55 -0.86
CA TYR A 32 -9.05 16.20 -1.28
C TYR A 32 -10.26 15.67 -0.48
N LEU A 33 -10.41 14.36 -0.35
CA LEU A 33 -11.50 13.72 0.39
C LEU A 33 -11.47 14.01 1.89
N GLN A 34 -10.28 14.20 2.48
CA GLN A 34 -10.15 14.59 3.88
C GLN A 34 -10.68 16.00 4.16
N LYS A 35 -10.61 16.90 3.18
CA LYS A 35 -11.09 18.29 3.30
C LYS A 35 -12.53 18.46 2.86
N ASN A 36 -12.98 17.62 1.91
CA ASN A 36 -14.27 17.72 1.26
C ASN A 36 -15.03 16.39 1.41
N PRO A 37 -15.91 16.26 2.41
CA PRO A 37 -16.78 15.09 2.52
C PRO A 37 -17.91 15.16 1.48
N ASN A 38 -18.43 14.00 1.07
CA ASN A 38 -19.63 13.84 0.23
C ASN A 38 -19.55 14.45 -1.19
N VAL A 39 -18.38 14.33 -1.84
CA VAL A 39 -18.08 14.86 -3.17
C VAL A 39 -18.57 13.97 -4.30
N ILE A 40 -18.80 14.51 -5.49
CA ILE A 40 -19.06 13.72 -6.70
C ILE A 40 -17.77 13.52 -7.52
N PHE A 41 -17.78 12.55 -8.43
CA PHE A 41 -16.61 12.25 -9.27
C PHE A 41 -16.08 13.47 -10.04
N LEU A 42 -16.99 14.28 -10.60
CA LEU A 42 -16.61 15.44 -11.41
C LEU A 42 -15.83 16.49 -10.59
N GLU A 43 -16.19 16.70 -9.32
CA GLU A 43 -15.48 17.63 -8.43
C GLU A 43 -14.04 17.17 -8.15
N VAL A 44 -13.86 15.86 -7.92
CA VAL A 44 -12.53 15.25 -7.74
C VAL A 44 -11.71 15.35 -9.04
N GLU A 45 -12.33 15.06 -10.18
CA GLU A 45 -11.68 15.13 -11.50
C GLU A 45 -11.21 16.56 -11.82
N GLU A 46 -12.08 17.55 -11.63
CA GLU A 46 -11.75 18.96 -11.85
C GLU A 46 -10.64 19.47 -10.92
N ASP A 47 -10.63 19.05 -9.66
CA ASP A 47 -9.56 19.39 -8.71
C ASP A 47 -8.22 18.78 -9.13
N LEU A 48 -8.24 17.51 -9.54
CA LEU A 48 -7.04 16.80 -9.99
C LEU A 48 -6.49 17.37 -11.30
N TYR A 49 -7.33 17.68 -12.28
CA TYR A 49 -6.85 18.19 -13.58
C TYR A 49 -6.26 19.60 -13.49
N LYS A 50 -6.58 20.36 -12.44
CA LYS A 50 -5.88 21.62 -12.12
C LYS A 50 -4.46 21.37 -11.59
N GLN A 51 -4.25 20.26 -10.88
CA GLN A 51 -2.97 19.88 -10.27
C GLN A 51 -2.07 19.09 -11.22
N PHE A 52 -2.67 18.24 -12.06
CA PHE A 52 -2.00 17.29 -12.93
C PHE A 52 -2.37 17.58 -14.38
N THR A 53 -1.47 18.26 -15.10
CA THR A 53 -1.71 18.74 -16.47
C THR A 53 -0.86 18.01 -17.51
N GLY A 54 -1.30 18.04 -18.78
CA GLY A 54 -0.54 17.50 -19.90
C GLY A 54 -0.35 15.98 -19.77
N LEU A 55 0.89 15.51 -19.94
CA LEU A 55 1.23 14.08 -19.83
C LEU A 55 1.02 13.48 -18.43
N MET A 56 0.86 14.34 -17.42
CA MET A 56 0.62 13.92 -16.04
C MET A 56 -0.87 13.82 -15.71
N THR A 57 -1.77 14.15 -16.65
CA THR A 57 -3.22 14.09 -16.43
C THR A 57 -3.64 12.64 -16.12
N PRO A 58 -4.23 12.36 -14.95
CA PRO A 58 -4.59 11.00 -14.59
C PRO A 58 -5.74 10.47 -15.45
N SER A 59 -5.66 9.21 -15.87
CA SER A 59 -6.80 8.54 -16.48
C SER A 59 -7.95 8.40 -15.48
N LYS A 60 -9.21 8.48 -15.95
CA LYS A 60 -10.40 8.23 -15.11
C LYS A 60 -10.34 6.89 -14.37
N GLY A 61 -9.78 5.85 -15.00
CA GLY A 61 -9.60 4.54 -14.37
C GLY A 61 -8.72 4.59 -13.10
N LEU A 62 -7.67 5.42 -13.09
CA LEU A 62 -6.81 5.59 -11.92
C LEU A 62 -7.56 6.35 -10.81
N ILE A 63 -8.31 7.39 -11.17
CA ILE A 63 -9.15 8.15 -10.22
C ILE A 63 -10.16 7.20 -9.55
N TYR A 64 -10.90 6.41 -10.34
CA TYR A 64 -11.83 5.42 -9.82
C TYR A 64 -11.16 4.34 -8.96
N ALA A 65 -9.98 3.84 -9.37
CA ALA A 65 -9.26 2.85 -8.57
C ALA A 65 -8.90 3.38 -7.17
N VAL A 66 -8.49 4.65 -7.07
CA VAL A 66 -8.20 5.29 -5.78
C VAL A 66 -9.49 5.52 -4.99
N LEU A 67 -10.55 6.06 -5.61
CA LEU A 67 -11.84 6.27 -4.94
C LEU A 67 -12.42 4.96 -4.40
N ASN A 68 -12.45 3.89 -5.19
CA ASN A 68 -12.92 2.57 -4.75
C ASN A 68 -12.08 1.99 -3.60
N SER A 69 -10.82 2.40 -3.49
CA SER A 69 -9.95 1.97 -2.41
C SER A 69 -10.22 2.75 -1.12
N TYR A 70 -10.35 4.08 -1.19
CA TYR A 70 -10.37 4.98 -0.03
C TYR A 70 -11.75 5.46 0.42
N ALA A 71 -12.75 5.34 -0.44
CA ALA A 71 -14.05 5.92 -0.22
C ALA A 71 -15.16 4.87 -0.29
N GLU A 72 -16.25 5.18 0.39
CA GLU A 72 -17.56 4.60 0.19
C GLU A 72 -18.33 5.43 -0.83
N LYS A 73 -19.16 4.75 -1.61
CA LYS A 73 -20.01 5.36 -2.63
C LYS A 73 -21.46 5.27 -2.18
N ASP A 74 -22.12 6.41 -2.07
CA ASP A 74 -23.56 6.52 -1.84
C ASP A 74 -24.20 7.30 -3.01
N GLY A 75 -24.92 6.58 -3.87
CA GLY A 75 -25.40 7.10 -5.15
C GLY A 75 -24.25 7.63 -6.02
N ALA A 76 -24.22 8.96 -6.24
CA ALA A 76 -23.17 9.64 -6.99
C ALA A 76 -22.03 10.19 -6.10
N ARG A 77 -22.19 10.12 -4.77
CA ARG A 77 -21.30 10.77 -3.80
C ARG A 77 -20.27 9.79 -3.27
N TRP A 78 -19.10 10.32 -2.96
CA TRP A 78 -17.97 9.65 -2.37
C TRP A 78 -17.65 10.29 -1.04
N LYS A 79 -17.47 9.44 -0.02
CA LYS A 79 -17.04 9.84 1.32
C LYS A 79 -15.86 8.97 1.70
N LEU A 80 -14.82 9.56 2.29
CA LEU A 80 -13.71 8.79 2.85
C LEU A 80 -14.25 7.74 3.83
N ARG A 81 -13.71 6.52 3.77
CA ARG A 81 -14.02 5.47 4.75
C ARG A 81 -13.60 5.90 6.15
N ASP A 82 -14.36 5.46 7.14
CA ASP A 82 -14.07 5.85 8.52
C ASP A 82 -12.70 5.30 8.98
N GLU A 83 -12.27 4.11 8.50
CA GLU A 83 -10.93 3.58 8.77
C GLU A 83 -9.78 4.30 8.05
N ASP A 84 -10.08 5.20 7.11
CA ASP A 84 -9.12 6.01 6.35
C ASP A 84 -8.92 7.42 6.92
N ILE A 85 -9.71 7.78 7.94
CA ILE A 85 -9.48 9.01 8.70
C ILE A 85 -8.07 8.96 9.31
N ALA A 86 -7.35 10.08 9.24
CA ALA A 86 -5.92 10.13 9.55
C ALA A 86 -5.57 9.70 11.00
N SER A 87 -6.44 9.95 11.98
CA SER A 87 -6.26 9.44 13.34
C SER A 87 -6.45 7.92 13.39
N VAL A 88 -7.56 7.42 12.88
CA VAL A 88 -7.91 5.98 12.87
C VAL A 88 -6.86 5.16 12.15
N ARG A 89 -6.37 5.62 10.98
CA ARG A 89 -5.31 4.92 10.24
C ARG A 89 -3.97 4.93 10.99
N ARG A 90 -3.63 5.99 11.73
CA ARG A 90 -2.41 6.02 12.55
C ARG A 90 -2.50 5.03 13.71
N ASP A 91 -3.65 4.99 14.38
CA ASP A 91 -3.89 4.04 15.47
C ASP A 91 -3.84 2.60 14.97
N GLU A 92 -4.40 2.35 13.78
CA GLU A 92 -4.34 1.06 13.12
C GLU A 92 -2.90 0.63 12.81
N VAL A 93 -2.08 1.52 12.24
CA VAL A 93 -0.66 1.24 11.98
C VAL A 93 0.09 0.90 13.28
N LYS A 94 -0.21 1.63 14.36
CA LYS A 94 0.37 1.34 15.69
C LYS A 94 -0.04 -0.06 16.18
N ASN A 95 -1.31 -0.44 16.02
CA ASN A 95 -1.78 -1.78 16.38
C ASN A 95 -1.07 -2.87 15.58
N ILE A 96 -0.76 -2.63 14.31
CA ILE A 96 0.01 -3.56 13.49
C ILE A 96 1.45 -3.71 13.96
N PHE A 97 2.11 -2.62 14.37
CA PHE A 97 3.42 -2.72 15.00
C PHE A 97 3.37 -3.53 16.30
N ASN A 98 2.39 -3.26 17.18
CA ASN A 98 2.21 -4.03 18.41
C ASN A 98 1.99 -5.52 18.13
N ALA A 99 1.19 -5.85 17.11
CA ALA A 99 0.97 -7.23 16.68
C ALA A 99 2.27 -7.91 16.22
N LEU A 100 3.11 -7.20 15.45
CA LEU A 100 4.41 -7.72 15.03
C LEU A 100 5.37 -7.91 16.20
N GLU A 101 5.39 -7.01 17.18
CA GLU A 101 6.22 -7.18 18.39
C GLU A 101 5.76 -8.41 19.20
N GLU A 102 4.45 -8.57 19.38
CA GLU A 102 3.88 -9.70 20.12
C GLU A 102 4.18 -11.03 19.41
N ILE A 103 3.97 -11.11 18.10
CA ILE A 103 4.33 -12.30 17.31
C ILE A 103 5.84 -12.57 17.41
N GLY A 104 6.67 -11.54 17.28
CA GLY A 104 8.13 -11.66 17.38
C GLY A 104 8.55 -12.25 18.73
N LYS A 105 7.97 -11.74 19.83
CA LYS A 105 8.20 -12.24 21.18
C LYS A 105 7.80 -13.71 21.33
N ARG A 106 6.63 -14.10 20.83
CA ARG A 106 6.16 -15.50 20.85
C ARG A 106 7.10 -16.45 20.09
N LEU A 107 7.79 -15.93 19.07
CA LEU A 107 8.77 -16.64 18.26
C LEU A 107 10.21 -16.51 18.78
N ASN A 108 10.42 -15.95 19.98
CA ASN A 108 11.72 -15.70 20.59
C ASN A 108 12.64 -14.81 19.74
N TYR A 109 12.11 -13.74 19.15
CA TYR A 109 12.88 -12.68 18.51
C TYR A 109 12.92 -11.42 19.37
N ASP A 110 14.04 -10.71 19.32
CA ASP A 110 14.14 -9.32 19.78
C ASP A 110 13.53 -8.42 18.69
N SER A 111 12.79 -7.38 19.09
CA SER A 111 12.19 -6.42 18.14
C SER A 111 12.76 -5.02 18.33
N SER A 112 13.01 -4.30 17.24
CA SER A 112 13.37 -2.89 17.25
C SER A 112 12.61 -2.15 16.14
N LEU A 113 12.00 -1.02 16.47
CA LEU A 113 11.30 -0.16 15.54
C LEU A 113 12.19 1.03 15.15
N ASP A 114 12.36 1.25 13.85
CA ASP A 114 12.97 2.45 13.27
C ASP A 114 12.04 3.04 12.20
N ASP A 115 11.45 4.21 12.48
CA ASP A 115 10.41 4.87 11.70
C ASP A 115 9.25 3.92 11.30
N LYS A 116 9.27 3.40 10.07
CA LYS A 116 8.24 2.51 9.50
C LYS A 116 8.67 1.05 9.40
N VAL A 117 9.88 0.73 9.86
CA VAL A 117 10.48 -0.60 9.73
C VAL A 117 10.65 -1.22 11.09
N LEU A 118 9.94 -2.32 11.32
CA LEU A 118 10.15 -3.17 12.49
C LEU A 118 11.11 -4.30 12.11
N THR A 119 12.19 -4.45 12.86
CA THR A 119 13.21 -5.49 12.64
C THR A 119 13.14 -6.50 13.75
N TRP A 120 12.95 -7.78 13.39
CA TRP A 120 13.18 -8.91 14.27
C TRP A 120 14.63 -9.35 14.17
N SER A 121 15.27 -9.56 15.32
CA SER A 121 16.66 -9.99 15.44
C SER A 121 16.82 -11.23 16.30
N GLU A 122 17.84 -12.02 16.00
CA GLU A 122 18.28 -13.15 16.80
C GLU A 122 19.78 -12.99 17.09
N LYS A 123 20.17 -13.01 18.37
CA LYS A 123 21.58 -12.83 18.78
C LYS A 123 22.22 -11.58 18.12
N LYS A 124 21.47 -10.48 18.08
CA LYS A 124 21.83 -9.19 17.45
C LYS A 124 22.02 -9.22 15.92
N LYS A 125 21.61 -10.30 15.24
CA LYS A 125 21.57 -10.35 13.77
C LYS A 125 20.14 -10.16 13.27
N PRO A 126 19.90 -9.27 12.30
CA PRO A 126 18.57 -9.10 11.73
C PRO A 126 18.13 -10.40 11.05
N ALA A 127 16.97 -10.90 11.46
CA ALA A 127 16.35 -12.13 10.93
C ALA A 127 15.23 -11.80 9.93
N LYS A 128 14.45 -10.73 10.19
CA LYS A 128 13.33 -10.31 9.34
C LYS A 128 13.05 -8.83 9.52
N LYS A 129 12.63 -8.16 8.44
CA LYS A 129 12.19 -6.75 8.48
C LYS A 129 10.75 -6.65 8.00
N PHE A 130 9.99 -5.75 8.60
CA PHE A 130 8.60 -5.48 8.24
C PHE A 130 8.44 -3.99 7.99
N TYR A 131 8.17 -3.61 6.75
CA TYR A 131 7.82 -2.24 6.40
C TYR A 131 6.31 -2.08 6.47
N VAL A 132 5.80 -1.34 7.45
CA VAL A 132 4.36 -1.16 7.62
C VAL A 132 3.89 0.07 6.86
N LEU A 133 3.04 -0.14 5.85
CA LEU A 133 2.47 0.92 5.02
C LEU A 133 1.08 1.30 5.50
N ALA A 134 0.77 2.59 5.51
CA ALA A 134 -0.58 3.11 5.82
C ALA A 134 -1.50 3.24 4.58
N SER A 135 -0.94 3.05 3.38
CA SER A 135 -1.53 3.39 2.07
C SER A 135 -1.01 2.45 0.98
N ALA A 136 -1.38 2.66 -0.29
CA ALA A 136 -0.82 1.92 -1.43
C ALA A 136 0.43 2.61 -2.03
N LEU A 137 1.07 3.50 -1.27
CA LEU A 137 2.29 4.22 -1.66
C LEU A 137 3.55 3.37 -1.41
N VAL A 138 3.76 2.37 -2.25
CA VAL A 138 4.81 1.35 -2.05
C VAL A 138 6.19 1.75 -2.53
N ASN A 139 6.33 2.79 -3.37
CA ASN A 139 7.63 3.15 -3.95
C ASN A 139 8.67 3.51 -2.89
N LYS A 140 8.30 4.32 -1.89
CA LYS A 140 9.18 4.68 -0.77
C LYS A 140 9.60 3.45 0.04
N ALA A 141 8.70 2.49 0.23
CA ALA A 141 9.03 1.26 0.93
C ALA A 141 10.02 0.41 0.13
N LEU A 142 9.83 0.31 -1.19
CA LEU A 142 10.71 -0.43 -2.10
C LEU A 142 12.10 0.18 -2.26
N GLU A 143 12.27 1.49 -2.02
CA GLU A 143 13.60 2.14 -2.02
C GLU A 143 14.43 1.76 -0.80
N GLN A 144 13.76 1.51 0.34
CA GLN A 144 14.39 1.18 1.61
C GLN A 144 14.44 -0.33 1.87
N ALA A 145 13.66 -1.11 1.12
CA ALA A 145 13.51 -2.55 1.29
C ALA A 145 14.73 -3.32 0.76
N ASP A 146 15.18 -4.27 1.56
CA ASP A 146 16.07 -5.36 1.13
C ASP A 146 15.29 -6.65 0.90
N GLU A 147 15.98 -7.72 0.50
CA GLU A 147 15.36 -9.04 0.24
C GLU A 147 14.72 -9.67 1.48
N GLN A 148 15.08 -9.22 2.69
CA GLN A 148 14.50 -9.70 3.95
C GLN A 148 13.24 -8.93 4.34
N THR A 149 12.96 -7.82 3.67
CA THR A 149 11.87 -6.91 3.98
C THR A 149 10.54 -7.44 3.45
N VAL A 150 9.58 -7.61 4.37
CA VAL A 150 8.17 -7.89 4.09
C VAL A 150 7.42 -6.57 4.09
N LEU A 151 6.67 -6.31 3.04
CA LEU A 151 5.79 -5.16 2.94
C LEU A 151 4.43 -5.49 3.55
N VAL A 152 4.05 -4.77 4.59
CA VAL A 152 2.81 -5.00 5.34
C VAL A 152 1.81 -3.91 4.97
N ILE A 153 0.70 -4.28 4.32
CA ILE A 153 -0.26 -3.33 3.74
C ILE A 153 -1.66 -3.45 4.35
N PRO A 154 -2.45 -2.35 4.37
CA PRO A 154 -3.86 -2.45 4.74
C PRO A 154 -4.62 -3.24 3.68
N GLY A 155 -5.53 -4.12 4.10
CA GLY A 155 -6.28 -4.99 3.18
C GLY A 155 -7.04 -4.22 2.10
N GLY A 156 -7.65 -3.08 2.46
CA GLY A 156 -8.38 -2.20 1.52
C GLY A 156 -7.52 -1.52 0.45
N ARG A 157 -6.19 -1.63 0.53
CA ARG A 157 -5.23 -1.09 -0.45
C ARG A 157 -4.75 -2.12 -1.46
N ALA A 158 -5.04 -3.41 -1.25
CA ALA A 158 -4.51 -4.47 -2.10
C ALA A 158 -5.00 -4.38 -3.55
N GLU A 159 -6.27 -4.06 -3.78
CA GLU A 159 -6.82 -3.90 -5.13
C GLU A 159 -6.21 -2.69 -5.87
N LEU A 160 -6.00 -1.57 -5.17
CA LEU A 160 -5.33 -0.40 -5.74
C LEU A 160 -3.87 -0.71 -6.08
N LEU A 161 -3.16 -1.45 -5.21
CA LEU A 161 -1.80 -1.89 -5.48
C LEU A 161 -1.74 -2.79 -6.72
N ALA A 162 -2.65 -3.77 -6.83
CA ALA A 162 -2.75 -4.63 -8.00
C ALA A 162 -3.05 -3.83 -9.29
N TYR A 163 -3.94 -2.84 -9.21
CA TYR A 163 -4.21 -1.93 -10.32
C TYR A 163 -2.94 -1.16 -10.76
N LYS A 164 -2.15 -0.66 -9.79
CA LYS A 164 -0.88 0.01 -10.09
C LYS A 164 0.13 -0.95 -10.74
N GLN A 165 0.24 -2.19 -10.25
CA GLN A 165 1.12 -3.21 -10.83
C GLN A 165 0.73 -3.59 -12.27
N ASP A 166 -0.56 -3.67 -12.57
CA ASP A 166 -1.04 -3.97 -13.92
C ASP A 166 -0.70 -2.86 -14.92
N ARG A 167 -0.50 -1.62 -14.45
CA ARG A 167 -0.20 -0.45 -15.29
C ARG A 167 1.25 0.03 -15.24
N ASP A 168 2.04 -0.49 -14.31
CA ASP A 168 3.46 -0.16 -14.16
C ASP A 168 4.28 -1.47 -14.09
N PRO A 169 4.83 -1.93 -15.22
CA PRO A 169 5.66 -3.14 -15.28
C PRO A 169 6.90 -3.06 -14.38
N SER A 170 7.49 -1.88 -14.20
CA SER A 170 8.66 -1.69 -13.33
C SER A 170 8.29 -1.90 -11.87
N LEU A 171 7.17 -1.33 -11.43
CA LEU A 171 6.61 -1.57 -10.11
C LEU A 171 6.31 -3.06 -9.90
N LYS A 172 5.71 -3.72 -10.91
CA LYS A 172 5.41 -5.15 -10.86
C LYS A 172 6.66 -5.99 -10.65
N GLU A 173 7.73 -5.75 -11.41
CA GLU A 173 9.00 -6.48 -11.25
C GLU A 173 9.70 -6.20 -9.92
N ARG A 174 9.67 -4.96 -9.43
CA ARG A 174 10.23 -4.63 -8.11
C ARG A 174 9.48 -5.34 -6.99
N LEU A 175 8.14 -5.36 -7.03
CA LEU A 175 7.33 -6.01 -6.00
C LEU A 175 7.47 -7.53 -5.97
N LYS A 176 7.76 -8.20 -7.10
CA LYS A 176 8.01 -9.65 -7.14
C LYS A 176 9.14 -10.10 -6.21
N LYS A 177 10.10 -9.22 -5.91
CA LYS A 177 11.24 -9.50 -5.04
C LYS A 177 10.90 -9.48 -3.55
N HIS A 178 9.73 -8.96 -3.19
CA HIS A 178 9.33 -8.76 -1.80
C HIS A 178 8.04 -9.52 -1.50
N ARG A 179 7.90 -9.97 -0.26
CA ARG A 179 6.64 -10.53 0.22
C ARG A 179 5.71 -9.40 0.61
N LEU A 180 4.46 -9.48 0.17
CA LEU A 180 3.37 -8.61 0.62
C LEU A 180 2.49 -9.38 1.60
N VAL A 181 2.13 -8.74 2.71
CA VAL A 181 1.26 -9.30 3.75
C VAL A 181 0.18 -8.29 4.10
N LYS A 182 -1.08 -8.73 4.19
CA LYS A 182 -2.19 -7.87 4.62
C LYS A 182 -2.28 -7.83 6.14
N TYR A 183 -2.70 -6.68 6.69
CA TYR A 183 -2.94 -6.49 8.13
C TYR A 183 -3.75 -7.63 8.78
N ARG A 184 -4.79 -8.11 8.07
CA ARG A 184 -5.65 -9.20 8.55
C ARG A 184 -4.89 -10.48 8.90
N LEU A 185 -3.79 -10.79 8.18
CA LEU A 185 -3.01 -12.00 8.43
C LEU A 185 -2.32 -11.90 9.80
N LEU A 186 -1.70 -10.76 10.08
CA LEU A 186 -1.02 -10.53 11.36
C LEU A 186 -1.99 -10.62 12.53
N ARG A 187 -3.19 -10.05 12.39
CA ARG A 187 -4.25 -10.20 13.38
C ARG A 187 -4.65 -11.66 13.58
N SER A 188 -4.82 -12.43 12.49
CA SER A 188 -5.14 -13.86 12.61
C SER A 188 -4.03 -14.69 13.26
N LEU A 189 -2.77 -14.30 13.08
CA LEU A 189 -1.62 -14.99 13.69
C LEU A 189 -1.55 -14.78 15.21
N LEU A 190 -2.09 -13.68 15.73
CA LEU A 190 -2.21 -13.48 17.18
C LEU A 190 -3.15 -14.51 17.82
N GLU A 191 -4.22 -14.88 17.12
CA GLU A 191 -5.23 -15.83 17.60
C GLU A 191 -4.76 -17.30 17.54
N VAL A 192 -3.72 -17.62 16.74
CA VAL A 192 -3.17 -18.98 16.65
C VAL A 192 -2.46 -19.31 17.96
N THR A 193 -2.86 -20.34 18.71
CA THR A 193 -2.26 -20.66 20.01
C THR A 193 -0.82 -21.20 19.91
N MET A 194 -0.58 -22.13 18.99
CA MET A 194 0.74 -22.75 18.78
C MET A 194 1.39 -22.22 17.49
N LEU A 195 1.95 -21.02 17.56
CA LEU A 195 2.71 -20.44 16.45
C LEU A 195 4.20 -20.79 16.59
N THR A 196 4.76 -21.41 15.55
CA THR A 196 6.20 -21.70 15.43
C THR A 196 6.82 -20.85 14.33
N ARG A 197 8.16 -20.81 14.27
CA ARG A 197 8.87 -20.04 13.23
C ARG A 197 8.62 -20.61 11.83
N GLU A 198 8.47 -21.93 11.73
CA GLU A 198 8.17 -22.67 10.51
C GLU A 198 6.75 -22.35 10.03
N THR A 199 5.75 -22.52 10.90
CA THR A 199 4.34 -22.24 10.57
C THR A 199 4.13 -20.76 10.26
N PHE A 200 4.82 -19.84 10.93
CA PHE A 200 4.80 -18.42 10.58
C PHE A 200 5.31 -18.15 9.16
N LYS A 201 6.43 -18.77 8.76
CA LYS A 201 6.98 -18.64 7.39
C LYS A 201 6.01 -19.16 6.35
N GLU A 202 5.36 -20.29 6.61
CA GLU A 202 4.35 -20.88 5.73
C GLU A 202 3.12 -19.95 5.57
N GLN A 203 2.59 -19.45 6.69
CA GLN A 203 1.42 -18.55 6.69
C GLN A 203 1.70 -17.26 5.92
N ILE A 204 2.84 -16.62 6.17
CA ILE A 204 3.26 -15.42 5.42
C ILE A 204 3.51 -15.72 3.95
N ALA A 205 4.00 -16.91 3.60
CA ALA A 205 4.18 -17.29 2.20
C ALA A 205 2.85 -17.53 1.47
N SER A 206 1.82 -17.94 2.22
CA SER A 206 0.52 -18.34 1.68
C SER A 206 -0.50 -17.21 1.50
N ASP A 207 -0.28 -16.01 2.06
CA ASP A 207 -1.25 -14.91 1.97
C ASP A 207 -1.46 -14.50 0.50
N PRO A 208 -2.65 -14.76 -0.09
CA PRO A 208 -2.90 -14.37 -1.46
C PRO A 208 -3.05 -12.85 -1.50
N VAL A 209 -2.01 -12.20 -1.98
CA VAL A 209 -2.05 -10.77 -2.29
C VAL A 209 -2.80 -10.54 -3.61
N GLU A 210 -2.88 -11.57 -4.46
CA GLU A 210 -3.57 -11.54 -5.74
C GLU A 210 -5.09 -11.61 -5.61
N LYS A 211 -5.74 -11.02 -6.62
CA LYS A 211 -7.16 -10.65 -6.73
C LYS A 211 -8.10 -11.67 -6.10
N SER A 212 -8.82 -11.26 -5.06
CA SER A 212 -10.17 -11.81 -4.86
C SER A 212 -10.96 -11.45 -6.10
N THR A 213 -11.36 -12.45 -6.88
CA THR A 213 -12.16 -12.31 -8.11
C THR A 213 -13.51 -11.66 -7.79
N ARG A 214 -13.54 -10.35 -7.60
CA ARG A 214 -14.74 -9.55 -7.81
C ARG A 214 -14.73 -9.20 -9.28
N GLN A 215 -15.73 -9.70 -10.00
CA GLN A 215 -16.02 -9.31 -11.37
C GLN A 215 -15.88 -7.80 -11.50
N MET A 216 -14.91 -7.36 -12.30
CA MET A 216 -14.84 -5.98 -12.74
C MET A 216 -16.10 -5.73 -13.57
N MET A 217 -16.98 -4.85 -13.10
CA MET A 217 -17.98 -4.25 -13.98
C MET A 217 -17.21 -3.47 -15.06
N MET A 218 -17.36 -3.90 -16.31
CA MET A 218 -16.99 -3.08 -17.45
C MET A 218 -17.96 -1.89 -17.51
N PHE A 219 -17.41 -0.68 -17.53
CA PHE A 219 -18.10 0.53 -17.96
C PHE A 219 -17.53 0.94 -19.31
#